data_AF-A0A1F6V6N8-F1
#
_entry.id   AF-A0A1F6V6N8-F1
#
_cell.length_a   1.000
_cell.length_b   1.000
_cell.length_c   1.000
_cell.angle_alpha   90.00
_cell.angle_beta   90.00
_cell.angle_gamma   90.00
#
_symmetry.space_group_name_H-M   'P 1'
#
loop_
_entity.id
_entity.type
_entity.pdbx_description
1 polymer ?
#
loop_
_entity_poly.entity_id
_entity_poly.type
_entity_poly.pdbx_seq_one_letter_code
_entity_poly.pdbx_strand_id
1 'polypeptide(L)'
;MKEELPKKIELNYSEFDEKIAMQESLLAEQRARLKEVLEDQIRNEAEIKNIQEGNLPPEERRAKLNSLMILKTELKFDVVFLEDVIQKKEIHIHRLEKNRQKHIEFLEGIETTGSVN
;
A
#
# COMPACT_ATOMS: atom_id res chain seq x y z
N MET A 1 -24.01 37.99 14.77
CA MET A 1 -23.69 36.61 14.36
C MET A 1 -23.00 36.66 13.01
N LYS A 2 -21.69 36.90 12.98
CA LYS A 2 -20.91 37.01 11.73
C LYS A 2 -19.49 36.48 11.99
N GLU A 3 -19.34 35.20 12.32
CA GLU A 3 -18.00 34.62 12.52
C GLU A 3 -17.95 33.08 12.48
N GLU A 4 -18.90 32.40 11.80
CA GLU A 4 -18.92 30.92 11.73
C GLU A 4 -18.59 30.33 10.35
N LEU A 5 -18.67 31.09 9.26
CA LEU A 5 -18.45 30.56 7.92
C LEU A 5 -16.97 30.24 7.59
N PRO A 6 -15.97 31.10 7.92
CA PRO A 6 -14.59 30.85 7.52
C PRO A 6 -13.97 29.62 8.20
N LYS A 7 -14.25 29.42 9.50
CA LYS A 7 -13.69 28.31 10.29
C LYS A 7 -14.16 26.93 9.82
N LYS A 8 -15.40 26.81 9.30
CA LYS A 8 -15.91 25.54 8.75
C LYS A 8 -15.28 25.17 7.41
N ILE A 9 -14.74 26.14 6.68
CA ILE A 9 -14.05 25.93 5.41
C ILE A 9 -12.59 25.49 5.70
N GLU A 10 -11.92 26.17 6.63
CA GLU A 10 -10.55 25.86 7.03
C GLU A 10 -10.40 24.48 7.72
N LEU A 11 -11.38 24.09 8.56
CA LEU A 11 -11.42 22.78 9.23
C LEU A 11 -11.54 21.58 8.26
N ASN A 12 -12.08 21.76 7.06
CA ASN A 12 -12.31 20.65 6.11
C ASN A 12 -11.11 20.35 5.20
N TYR A 13 -10.19 21.29 5.00
CA TYR A 13 -8.97 21.02 4.23
C TYR A 13 -8.03 20.04 4.95
N SER A 14 -7.90 20.21 6.28
CA SER A 14 -7.09 19.33 7.14
C SER A 14 -7.56 17.87 7.10
N GLU A 15 -8.88 17.64 7.00
CA GLU A 15 -9.45 16.30 7.07
C GLU A 15 -9.10 15.43 5.83
N PHE A 16 -8.98 16.04 4.64
CA PHE A 16 -8.56 15.30 3.45
C PHE A 16 -7.06 15.01 3.47
N ASP A 17 -6.25 15.98 3.87
CA ASP A 17 -4.78 15.83 3.94
C ASP A 17 -4.41 14.76 4.99
N GLU A 18 -5.05 14.75 6.16
CA GLU A 18 -4.86 13.71 7.18
C GLU A 18 -5.27 12.32 6.69
N LYS A 19 -6.41 12.20 5.99
CA LYS A 19 -6.87 10.92 5.41
C LYS A 19 -5.92 10.42 4.33
N ILE A 20 -5.42 11.30 3.47
CA ILE A 20 -4.45 10.95 2.42
C ILE A 20 -3.14 10.49 3.09
N ALA A 21 -2.58 11.29 4.00
CA ALA A 21 -1.34 10.97 4.70
C ALA A 21 -1.42 9.63 5.46
N MET A 22 -2.55 9.34 6.12
CA MET A 22 -2.77 8.06 6.78
C MET A 22 -2.75 6.89 5.79
N GLN A 23 -3.41 7.04 4.63
CA GLN A 23 -3.42 5.98 3.61
C GLN A 23 -2.05 5.79 2.96
N GLU A 24 -1.30 6.87 2.74
CA GLU A 24 0.07 6.82 2.22
C GLU A 24 1.02 6.12 3.20
N SER A 25 0.89 6.38 4.51
CA SER A 25 1.65 5.64 5.54
C SER A 25 1.37 4.15 5.47
N LEU A 26 0.08 3.77 5.44
CA LEU A 26 -0.31 2.36 5.32
C LEU A 26 0.16 1.74 3.99
N LEU A 27 0.18 2.49 2.89
CA LEU A 27 0.70 2.03 1.61
C LEU A 27 2.22 1.79 1.69
N ALA A 28 2.97 2.69 2.33
CA ALA A 28 4.41 2.54 2.54
C ALA A 28 4.73 1.27 3.36
N GLU A 29 3.96 1.01 4.43
CA GLU A 29 4.09 -0.22 5.23
C GLU A 29 3.84 -1.48 4.40
N GLN A 30 2.78 -1.51 3.57
CA GLN A 30 2.52 -2.68 2.72
C GLN A 30 3.60 -2.88 1.66
N ARG A 31 4.14 -1.80 1.08
CA ARG A 31 5.26 -1.88 0.13
C ARG A 31 6.54 -2.39 0.80
N ALA A 32 6.83 -1.96 2.03
CA ALA A 32 7.94 -2.48 2.80
C ALA A 32 7.78 -3.99 3.07
N ARG A 33 6.58 -4.41 3.46
CA ARG A 33 6.27 -5.84 3.65
C ARG A 33 6.38 -6.65 2.36
N LEU A 34 5.88 -6.14 1.23
CA LEU A 34 6.03 -6.81 -0.07
C LEU A 34 7.50 -7.02 -0.42
N LYS A 35 8.34 -6.01 -0.16
CA LYS A 35 9.78 -6.11 -0.37
C LYS A 35 10.40 -7.24 0.47
N GLU A 36 10.07 -7.34 1.75
CA GLU A 36 10.55 -8.41 2.63
C GLU A 36 10.15 -9.80 2.13
N VAL A 37 8.88 -9.98 1.73
CA VAL A 37 8.38 -11.26 1.20
C VAL A 37 9.09 -11.63 -0.12
N LEU A 38 9.34 -10.66 -1.00
CA LEU A 38 10.09 -10.89 -2.23
C LEU A 38 11.54 -11.31 -1.95
N GLU A 39 12.19 -10.70 -0.95
CA GLU A 39 13.52 -11.11 -0.51
C GLU A 39 13.51 -12.54 0.05
N ASP A 40 12.51 -12.89 0.86
CA ASP A 40 12.34 -14.25 1.38
C ASP A 40 12.11 -15.27 0.27
N GLN A 41 11.36 -14.90 -0.78
CA GLN A 41 11.17 -15.74 -1.96
C GLN A 41 12.51 -16.01 -2.66
N ILE A 42 13.34 -15.00 -2.84
CA ILE A 42 14.67 -15.13 -3.44
C ILE A 42 15.56 -16.05 -2.59
N ARG A 43 15.58 -15.86 -1.27
CA ARG A 43 16.38 -16.69 -0.35
C ARG A 43 15.93 -18.15 -0.39
N ASN A 44 14.61 -18.40 -0.34
CA ASN A 44 14.04 -19.74 -0.44
C ASN A 44 14.37 -20.43 -1.78
N GLU A 45 14.34 -19.68 -2.90
CA GLU A 45 14.71 -20.22 -4.21
C GLU A 45 16.20 -20.55 -4.32
N ALA A 46 17.06 -19.71 -3.75
CA ALA A 46 18.49 -19.99 -3.65
C ALA A 46 18.75 -21.26 -2.82
N GLU A 47 18.05 -21.44 -1.70
CA GLU A 47 18.19 -22.62 -0.85
C GLU A 47 17.73 -23.90 -1.57
N ILE A 48 16.58 -23.86 -2.26
CA ILE A 48 16.11 -24.99 -3.08
C ILE A 48 17.18 -25.39 -4.09
N LYS A 49 17.75 -24.42 -4.81
CA LYS A 49 18.81 -24.66 -5.79
C LYS A 49 20.04 -25.29 -5.15
N ASN A 50 20.52 -24.73 -4.02
CA ASN A 50 21.67 -25.26 -3.29
C ASN A 50 21.45 -26.72 -2.85
N ILE A 51 20.24 -27.08 -2.41
CA ILE A 51 19.90 -28.46 -2.01
C ILE A 51 19.82 -29.41 -3.21
N GLN A 52 19.31 -28.93 -4.34
CA GLN A 52 19.26 -29.70 -5.59
C GLN A 52 20.67 -30.01 -6.13
N GLU A 53 21.60 -29.07 -5.99
CA GLU A 53 23.00 -29.18 -6.43
C GLU A 53 23.90 -29.90 -5.41
N GLY A 54 23.50 -29.97 -4.13
CA GLY A 54 24.30 -30.51 -3.03
C GLY A 54 24.22 -32.03 -2.83
N ASN A 55 25.24 -32.60 -2.16
CA ASN A 55 25.34 -34.03 -1.83
C ASN A 55 24.70 -34.40 -0.49
N LEU A 56 23.49 -33.91 -0.22
CA LEU A 56 22.72 -34.38 0.94
C LEU A 56 22.26 -35.84 0.75
N PRO A 57 22.15 -36.63 1.84
CA PRO A 57 21.49 -37.93 1.80
C PRO A 57 20.09 -37.81 1.18
N PRO A 58 19.64 -38.80 0.38
CA PRO A 58 18.37 -38.70 -0.35
C PRO A 58 17.15 -38.36 0.52
N GLU A 59 17.07 -38.91 1.74
CA GLU A 59 15.98 -38.67 2.67
C GLU A 59 15.97 -37.24 3.22
N GLU A 60 17.13 -36.74 3.64
CA GLU A 60 17.29 -35.37 4.15
C GLU A 60 17.04 -34.34 3.04
N ARG A 61 17.54 -34.61 1.84
CA ARG A 61 17.27 -33.79 0.64
C ARG A 61 15.76 -33.69 0.39
N ARG A 62 15.04 -34.82 0.41
CA ARG A 62 13.60 -34.86 0.16
C ARG A 62 12.80 -34.11 1.22
N ALA A 63 13.13 -34.30 2.50
CA ALA A 63 12.45 -33.63 3.59
C ALA A 63 12.59 -32.10 3.49
N LYS A 64 13.82 -31.60 3.30
CA LYS A 64 14.07 -30.16 3.17
C LYS A 64 13.43 -29.55 1.92
N LEU A 65 13.53 -30.22 0.77
CA LEU A 65 12.88 -29.73 -0.46
C LEU A 65 11.36 -29.64 -0.30
N ASN A 66 10.73 -30.62 0.35
CA ASN A 66 9.28 -30.54 0.59
C ASN A 66 8.90 -29.31 1.42
N SER A 67 9.62 -29.05 2.52
CA SER A 67 9.38 -27.86 3.35
C SER A 67 9.56 -26.56 2.57
N LEU A 68 10.64 -26.42 1.80
CA LEU A 68 10.92 -25.22 1.01
C LEU A 68 9.93 -25.03 -0.15
N MET A 69 9.39 -26.11 -0.71
CA MET A 69 8.36 -26.04 -1.76
C MET A 69 6.99 -25.62 -1.21
N ILE A 70 6.66 -26.01 0.02
CA ILE A 70 5.48 -25.50 0.73
C ILE A 70 5.65 -24.00 0.99
N LEU A 71 6.77 -23.60 1.60
CA LEU A 71 7.10 -22.20 1.87
C LEU A 71 7.11 -21.36 0.58
N LYS A 72 7.64 -21.91 -0.52
CA LYS A 72 7.59 -21.25 -1.84
C LYS A 72 6.17 -20.92 -2.28
N THR A 73 5.23 -21.83 -2.02
CA THR A 73 3.82 -21.66 -2.41
C THR A 73 3.15 -20.59 -1.53
N GLU A 74 3.45 -20.60 -0.23
CA GLU A 74 2.96 -19.59 0.73
C GLU A 74 3.47 -18.19 0.35
N LEU A 75 4.78 -18.04 0.11
CA LEU A 75 5.36 -16.75 -0.29
C LEU A 75 4.76 -16.21 -1.60
N LYS A 76 4.50 -17.08 -2.58
CA LYS A 76 3.82 -16.67 -3.83
C LYS A 76 2.41 -16.13 -3.57
N PHE A 77 1.67 -16.76 -2.66
CA PHE A 77 0.34 -16.28 -2.30
C PHE A 77 0.44 -14.92 -1.62
N ASP A 78 1.37 -14.75 -0.68
CA ASP A 78 1.59 -13.49 0.04
C ASP A 78 1.97 -12.35 -0.90
N VAL A 79 2.83 -12.58 -1.89
CA VAL A 79 3.18 -11.59 -2.92
C VAL A 79 1.92 -11.12 -3.66
N VAL A 80 1.16 -12.06 -4.24
CA VAL A 80 -0.05 -11.72 -5.02
C VAL A 80 -1.08 -10.98 -4.17
N PHE A 81 -1.26 -11.41 -2.91
CA PHE A 81 -2.17 -10.77 -1.99
C PHE A 81 -1.74 -9.33 -1.64
N LEU A 82 -0.45 -9.13 -1.35
CA LEU A 82 0.08 -7.80 -1.02
C LEU A 82 0.03 -6.86 -2.22
N GLU A 83 0.32 -7.35 -3.43
CA GLU A 83 0.19 -6.57 -4.66
C GLU A 83 -1.25 -6.07 -4.88
N ASP A 84 -2.26 -6.94 -4.69
CA ASP A 84 -3.68 -6.55 -4.78
C ASP A 84 -4.08 -5.52 -3.71
N VAL A 85 -3.60 -5.69 -2.47
CA VAL A 85 -3.85 -4.72 -1.38
C VAL A 85 -3.21 -3.36 -1.69
N ILE A 86 -1.97 -3.35 -2.17
CA ILE A 86 -1.24 -2.14 -2.58
C ILE A 86 -2.01 -1.41 -3.68
N GLN A 87 -2.39 -2.13 -4.74
CA GLN A 87 -3.13 -1.55 -5.87
C GLN A 87 -4.46 -0.92 -5.43
N LYS A 88 -5.21 -1.60 -4.56
CA LYS A 88 -6.47 -1.06 -4.01
C LYS A 88 -6.24 0.21 -3.18
N LYS A 89 -5.16 0.28 -2.42
CA LYS A 89 -4.78 1.47 -1.63
C LYS A 89 -4.37 2.64 -2.52
N GLU A 90 -3.58 2.39 -3.56
CA GLU A 90 -3.20 3.42 -4.54
C GLU A 90 -4.43 4.03 -5.22
N ILE A 91 -5.39 3.18 -5.64
CA ILE A 91 -6.66 3.65 -6.19
C ILE A 91 -7.44 4.48 -5.17
N HIS A 92 -7.43 4.08 -3.89
CA HIS A 92 -8.13 4.81 -2.84
C HIS A 92 -7.52 6.18 -2.56
N ILE A 93 -6.19 6.26 -2.43
CA ILE A 93 -5.45 7.53 -2.28
C ILE A 93 -5.77 8.44 -3.46
N HIS A 94 -5.68 7.94 -4.68
CA HIS A 94 -5.98 8.72 -5.89
C HIS A 94 -7.43 9.26 -5.90
N ARG A 95 -8.41 8.48 -5.42
CA ARG A 95 -9.80 8.97 -5.27
C ARG A 95 -9.91 10.08 -4.22
N LEU A 96 -9.20 9.98 -3.11
CA LEU A 96 -9.17 11.02 -2.08
C LEU A 96 -8.55 12.31 -2.61
N GLU A 97 -7.43 12.22 -3.32
CA GLU A 97 -6.77 13.37 -3.96
C GLU A 97 -7.70 14.06 -4.97
N LYS A 98 -8.40 13.29 -5.80
CA LYS A 98 -9.37 13.84 -6.76
C LYS A 98 -10.54 14.54 -6.06
N ASN A 99 -11.02 13.99 -4.95
CA ASN A 99 -12.09 14.62 -4.18
C ASN A 99 -11.62 15.92 -3.51
N ARG A 100 -10.40 15.91 -2.97
CA ARG A 100 -9.75 17.11 -2.43
C ARG A 100 -9.61 18.22 -3.47
N GLN A 101 -9.17 17.89 -4.69
CA GLN A 101 -9.07 18.85 -5.81
C GLN A 101 -10.41 19.49 -6.14
N LYS A 102 -11.47 18.69 -6.33
CA LYS A 102 -12.83 19.21 -6.58
C LYS A 102 -13.34 20.10 -5.45
N HIS A 103 -12.96 19.79 -4.21
CA HIS A 103 -13.34 20.59 -3.05
C HIS A 103 -12.64 21.96 -3.04
N ILE A 104 -11.34 22.00 -3.34
CA ILE A 104 -10.58 23.25 -3.54
C ILE A 104 -11.23 24.09 -4.64
N GLU A 105 -11.45 23.50 -5.82
CA GLU A 105 -12.07 24.19 -6.98
C GLU A 105 -13.44 24.79 -6.62
N PHE A 106 -14.26 24.06 -5.85
CA PHE A 106 -15.55 24.55 -5.39
C PHE A 106 -15.42 25.78 -4.48
N LEU A 107 -14.47 25.77 -3.55
CA LEU A 107 -14.26 26.85 -2.59
C LEU A 107 -13.69 28.11 -3.26
N GLU A 108 -12.75 27.97 -4.20
CA GLU A 108 -12.26 29.07 -5.03
C GLU A 108 -13.38 29.71 -5.89
N GLY A 109 -14.32 28.88 -6.38
CA GLY A 109 -15.52 29.34 -7.09
C GLY A 109 -16.49 30.16 -6.23
N ILE A 110 -16.57 29.89 -4.92
CA ILE A 110 -17.37 30.69 -3.98
C ILE A 110 -16.70 32.04 -3.72
N GLU A 111 -15.39 32.08 -3.49
CA GLU A 111 -14.67 33.35 -3.23
C GLU A 111 -14.77 34.32 -4.42
N THR A 112 -14.68 33.80 -5.64
CA THR A 112 -14.77 34.59 -6.88
C THR A 112 -16.18 35.12 -7.16
N THR A 113 -17.23 34.41 -6.77
CA THR A 113 -18.64 34.83 -6.99
C THR A 113 -19.23 35.62 -5.82
N GLY A 114 -18.72 35.43 -4.60
CA GLY A 114 -19.09 36.18 -3.40
C GLY A 114 -18.50 37.60 -3.33
N SER A 115 -17.51 37.93 -4.18
CA SER A 115 -16.95 39.28 -4.32
C SER A 115 -17.65 40.13 -5.39
N VAL A 116 -18.70 39.59 -6.04
CA VAL A 116 -19.60 40.34 -6.93
C VAL A 116 -20.84 40.75 -6.13
N ASN A 117 -20.63 41.62 -5.16
CA ASN A 117 -21.61 42.54 -4.55
C ASN A 117 -20.87 43.70 -3.91
#